data_AF-V5H641-F1
#
_entry.id   AF-V5H641-F1
#
_cell.length_a   1.000
_cell.length_b   1.000
_cell.length_c   1.000
_cell.angle_alpha   90.00
_cell.angle_beta   90.00
_cell.angle_gamma   90.00
#
_symmetry.space_group_name_H-M   'P 1'
#
loop_
_entity.id
_entity.type
_entity.pdbx_description
1 polymer ?
#
loop_
_entity_poly.entity_id
_entity_poly.type
_entity_poly.pdbx_seq_one_letter_code
_entity_poly.pdbx_strand_id
1 'polypeptide(L)'
;MCDRFGALLKLVSQALGQDDRNEYETAYVKYVESLEAVAASLLNDYQSHGMPETPVPVNNAKKVIAIARQCLDRLEKILGTSLNMFYAEQERFNETYSCPGADSMDPFDCGQLGEAGLPPVTFVAPRLLTRPSNEQSSTRRSSEPSETTALLPNPMFATQSVRNARAATLLPMEQVQQENSVVCKRYQRLIQRTRDPAVKENLRLELQRRLVDNLTMARAKQAEYLRQLKEQEKRTADMAWRKLQGAGECATPEDRERRELFTRILQYEDQHEWPPDLQSLVESHPKGLKAARHLVMHILGDAKHPLSQWLAKERTGLQMKMAQAMDAMGSGVVAKDGSKGEAALCSEVVSVVRTAVLMLGLAFESLRSDEMWDVCYGVLEDHFIWPLWPQLLGILRLQNSQAEQRVAVVMGQLSQKTPKEMHVPPLFWQHHQNVLEETIHMLRTVPRLSPSQKIRVLVYVVRLICMDPASPEGIQDKPLGADDLVPTLSYVLVQSAVPQLYSECLALEQVLDSRLCFVPHSWCTPSPSYSGTCLAMWLYILLSLLCSAGTCWGRKATV
;
A
#
# COMPACT_ATOMS: atom_id res chain seq x y z
N MET A 1 12.86 -12.25 43.55
CA MET A 1 12.74 -12.54 42.10
C MET A 1 11.38 -13.18 41.73
N CYS A 2 10.82 -14.13 42.51
CA CYS A 2 9.52 -14.76 42.21
C CYS A 2 8.31 -13.80 42.13
N ASP A 3 8.28 -12.70 42.91
CA ASP A 3 7.11 -11.80 42.92
C ASP A 3 6.94 -10.96 41.64
N ARG A 4 8.03 -10.63 40.93
CA ARG A 4 7.96 -9.71 39.77
C ARG A 4 7.50 -10.38 38.49
N PHE A 5 7.90 -11.64 38.28
CA PHE A 5 7.36 -12.43 37.18
C PHE A 5 5.86 -12.68 37.35
N GLY A 6 5.40 -12.86 38.61
CA GLY A 6 3.97 -12.92 38.93
C GLY A 6 3.23 -11.61 38.63
N ALA A 7 3.83 -10.46 38.94
CA ALA A 7 3.28 -9.15 38.61
C ALA A 7 3.18 -8.92 37.09
N LEU A 8 4.20 -9.33 36.33
CA LEU A 8 4.19 -9.27 34.87
C LEU A 8 3.08 -10.15 34.28
N LEU A 9 2.95 -11.39 34.74
CA LEU A 9 1.87 -12.29 34.30
C LEU A 9 0.48 -11.73 34.61
N LYS A 10 0.34 -11.02 35.73
CA LYS A 10 -0.92 -10.37 36.10
C LYS A 10 -1.28 -9.23 35.14
N LEU A 11 -0.31 -8.39 34.75
CA LEU A 11 -0.51 -7.31 33.77
C LEU A 11 -0.88 -7.88 32.39
N VAL A 12 -0.18 -8.91 31.93
CA VAL A 12 -0.47 -9.57 30.66
C VAL A 12 -1.84 -10.25 30.69
N SER A 13 -2.22 -10.86 31.81
CA SER A 13 -3.55 -11.45 31.99
C SER A 13 -4.67 -10.39 31.99
N GLN A 14 -4.41 -9.18 32.50
CA GLN A 14 -5.36 -8.07 32.43
C GLN A 14 -5.50 -7.55 31.01
N ALA A 15 -4.39 -7.41 30.28
CA ALA A 15 -4.40 -7.03 28.86
C ALA A 15 -5.19 -8.03 28.01
N LEU A 16 -4.95 -9.34 28.21
CA LEU A 16 -5.70 -10.41 27.54
C LEU A 16 -7.19 -10.38 27.88
N GLY A 17 -7.55 -10.13 29.14
CA GLY A 17 -8.95 -10.04 29.56
C GLY A 17 -9.70 -8.86 28.93
N GLN A 18 -9.01 -7.76 28.61
CA GLN A 18 -9.58 -6.61 27.89
C GLN A 18 -9.63 -6.86 26.38
N ASP A 19 -8.62 -7.54 25.83
CA ASP A 19 -8.57 -7.99 24.43
C ASP A 19 -9.73 -8.95 24.13
N ASP A 20 -9.99 -9.92 25.02
CA ASP A 20 -11.11 -10.87 24.89
C ASP A 20 -12.50 -10.19 25.04
N ARG A 21 -12.56 -9.00 25.63
CA ARG A 21 -13.79 -8.18 25.77
C ARG A 21 -13.94 -7.15 24.64
N ASN A 22 -13.05 -7.17 23.64
CA ASN A 22 -12.99 -6.21 22.53
C ASN A 22 -12.77 -4.75 22.96
N GLU A 23 -12.22 -4.49 24.16
CA GLU A 23 -11.88 -3.14 24.64
C GLU A 23 -10.47 -2.75 24.15
N TYR A 24 -10.30 -2.68 22.83
CA TYR A 24 -9.00 -2.64 22.16
C TYR A 24 -8.10 -1.46 22.57
N GLU A 25 -8.66 -0.28 22.83
CA GLU A 25 -7.90 0.89 23.28
C GLU A 25 -7.28 0.67 24.67
N THR A 26 -8.04 0.09 25.59
CA THR A 26 -7.56 -0.22 26.94
C THR A 26 -6.58 -1.40 26.93
N ALA A 27 -6.86 -2.43 26.12
CA ALA A 27 -5.98 -3.57 25.92
C ALA A 27 -4.64 -3.14 25.33
N TYR A 28 -4.64 -2.20 24.36
CA TYR A 28 -3.42 -1.63 23.76
C TYR A 28 -2.53 -0.99 24.82
N VAL A 29 -3.10 -0.10 25.65
CA VAL A 29 -2.36 0.55 26.74
C VAL A 29 -1.78 -0.49 27.71
N LYS A 30 -2.55 -1.51 28.09
CA LYS A 30 -2.07 -2.57 28.99
C LYS A 30 -1.02 -3.49 28.39
N TYR A 31 -1.04 -3.76 27.09
CA TYR A 31 0.04 -4.48 26.41
C TYR A 31 1.33 -3.65 26.36
N VAL A 32 1.24 -2.33 26.16
CA VAL A 32 2.41 -1.43 26.21
C VAL A 32 2.99 -1.32 27.62
N GLU A 33 2.15 -1.15 28.65
CA GLU A 33 2.58 -1.20 30.07
C GLU A 33 3.28 -2.53 30.40
N SER A 34 2.79 -3.65 29.85
CA SER A 34 3.42 -4.96 30.02
C SER A 34 4.80 -5.03 29.36
N LEU A 35 5.00 -4.40 28.20
CA LEU A 35 6.30 -4.32 27.52
C LEU A 35 7.30 -3.44 28.28
N GLU A 36 6.84 -2.34 28.88
CA GLU A 36 7.67 -1.51 29.76
C GLU A 36 8.14 -2.31 30.99
N ALA A 37 7.24 -3.07 31.62
CA ALA A 37 7.58 -3.96 32.73
C ALA A 37 8.55 -5.08 32.32
N VAL A 38 8.43 -5.61 31.10
CA VAL A 38 9.39 -6.57 30.52
C VAL A 38 10.77 -5.94 30.38
N ALA A 39 10.85 -4.74 29.78
CA ALA A 39 12.11 -4.04 29.59
C ALA A 39 12.79 -3.74 30.92
N ALA A 40 12.02 -3.26 31.91
CA ALA A 40 12.50 -3.01 33.27
C ALA A 40 13.01 -4.30 33.95
N SER A 41 12.34 -5.44 33.74
CA SER A 41 12.78 -6.73 34.29
C SER A 41 14.10 -7.19 33.67
N LEU A 42 14.25 -7.10 32.35
CA LEU A 42 15.47 -7.54 31.66
C LEU A 42 16.68 -6.64 31.99
N LEU A 43 16.46 -5.34 32.11
CA LEU A 43 17.50 -4.38 32.51
C LEU A 43 17.98 -4.66 33.94
N ASN A 44 17.06 -4.99 34.85
CA ASN A 44 17.39 -5.30 36.24
C ASN A 44 18.09 -6.67 36.37
N ASP A 45 17.68 -7.67 35.58
CA ASP A 45 18.35 -8.96 35.51
C ASP A 45 19.81 -8.80 35.03
N TYR A 46 20.04 -7.93 34.03
CA TYR A 46 21.39 -7.56 33.59
C TYR A 46 22.20 -6.85 34.68
N GLN A 47 21.61 -5.88 35.37
CA GLN A 47 22.26 -5.14 36.45
C GLN A 47 22.59 -6.05 37.66
N SER A 48 21.79 -7.08 37.89
CA SER A 48 21.95 -8.02 39.01
C SER A 48 22.95 -9.14 38.74
N HIS A 49 23.09 -9.58 37.49
CA HIS A 49 23.88 -10.78 37.13
C HIS A 49 24.99 -10.55 36.09
N GLY A 50 25.08 -9.36 35.49
CA GLY A 50 26.01 -9.07 34.40
C GLY A 50 25.68 -9.81 33.10
N MET A 51 26.56 -9.70 32.09
CA MET A 51 26.46 -10.55 30.89
C MET A 51 26.88 -11.99 31.26
N PRO A 52 26.08 -13.02 30.95
CA PRO A 52 26.48 -14.39 31.23
C PRO A 52 27.65 -14.80 30.32
N GLU A 53 28.80 -15.10 30.91
CA GLU A 53 30.01 -15.59 30.20
C GLU A 53 29.84 -17.03 29.66
N THR A 54 28.75 -17.72 30.01
CA THR A 54 28.40 -19.05 29.45
C THR A 54 26.97 -19.05 28.91
N PRO A 55 26.69 -19.81 27.83
CA PRO A 55 25.40 -19.78 27.12
C PRO A 55 24.30 -20.57 27.84
N VAL A 56 24.26 -20.53 29.17
CA VAL A 56 23.14 -21.03 29.96
C VAL A 56 22.32 -19.82 30.40
N PRO A 57 21.21 -19.51 29.72
CA PRO A 57 20.36 -18.41 30.12
C PRO A 57 19.72 -18.75 31.46
N VAL A 58 19.73 -17.78 32.38
CA VAL A 58 18.80 -17.76 33.51
C VAL A 58 17.41 -18.07 32.94
N ASN A 59 16.81 -19.19 33.37
CA ASN A 59 15.63 -19.83 32.77
C ASN A 59 14.38 -18.92 32.60
N ASN A 60 14.43 -17.69 33.13
CA ASN A 60 13.36 -16.72 33.10
C ASN A 60 13.49 -15.67 31.98
N ALA A 61 14.71 -15.31 31.55
CA ALA A 61 14.90 -14.27 30.51
C ALA A 61 14.30 -14.69 29.16
N LYS A 62 14.48 -15.95 28.76
CA LYS A 62 13.85 -16.51 27.56
C LYS A 62 12.32 -16.49 27.64
N LYS A 63 11.74 -16.71 28.83
CA LYS A 63 10.29 -16.68 29.05
C LYS A 63 9.75 -15.26 29.00
N VAL A 64 10.45 -14.30 29.63
CA VAL A 64 10.12 -12.88 29.59
C VAL A 64 10.16 -12.33 28.16
N ILE A 65 11.18 -12.71 27.37
CA ILE A 65 11.27 -12.35 25.94
C ILE A 65 10.14 -13.00 25.12
N ALA A 66 9.76 -14.24 25.42
CA ALA A 66 8.65 -14.90 24.74
C ALA A 66 7.30 -14.19 25.02
N ILE A 67 7.08 -13.74 26.26
CA ILE A 67 5.92 -12.92 26.63
C ILE A 67 5.93 -11.60 25.86
N ALA A 68 7.08 -10.93 25.75
CA ALA A 68 7.21 -9.69 24.98
C ALA A 68 6.78 -9.87 23.52
N ARG A 69 7.22 -10.96 22.88
CA ARG A 69 6.81 -11.30 21.50
C ARG A 69 5.31 -11.50 21.40
N GLN A 70 4.70 -12.22 22.34
CA GLN A 70 3.26 -12.43 22.35
C GLN A 70 2.48 -11.11 22.53
N CYS A 71 2.95 -10.20 23.38
CA CYS A 71 2.35 -8.87 23.52
C CYS A 71 2.46 -8.05 22.22
N LEU A 72 3.60 -8.10 21.54
CA LEU A 72 3.79 -7.42 20.24
C LEU A 72 2.89 -8.01 19.14
N ASP A 73 2.81 -9.34 19.02
CA ASP A 73 1.92 -10.01 18.06
C ASP A 73 0.44 -9.60 18.27
N ARG A 74 0.03 -9.42 19.54
CA ARG A 74 -1.32 -8.99 19.90
C ARG A 74 -1.56 -7.51 19.60
N LEU A 75 -0.59 -6.65 19.89
CA LEU A 75 -0.64 -5.22 19.52
C LEU A 75 -0.75 -5.03 18.01
N GLU A 76 0.01 -5.79 17.22
CA GLU A 76 -0.07 -5.77 15.76
C GLU A 76 -1.46 -6.19 15.27
N LYS A 77 -2.03 -7.23 15.89
CA LYS A 77 -3.41 -7.66 15.59
C LYS A 77 -4.44 -6.58 15.96
N ILE A 78 -4.29 -5.92 17.11
CA ILE A 78 -5.18 -4.82 17.52
C ILE A 78 -5.09 -3.64 16.55
N LEU A 79 -3.88 -3.26 16.12
CA LEU A 79 -3.67 -2.22 15.12
C LEU A 79 -4.26 -2.61 13.75
N GLY A 80 -4.09 -3.86 13.32
CA GLY A 80 -4.72 -4.38 12.10
C GLY A 80 -6.25 -4.43 12.21
N THR A 81 -6.79 -4.72 13.39
CA THR A 81 -8.24 -4.72 13.64
C THR A 81 -8.78 -3.30 13.69
N SER A 82 -8.02 -2.32 14.20
CA SER A 82 -8.33 -0.89 14.13
C SER A 82 -8.28 -0.36 12.70
N LEU A 83 -7.36 -0.83 11.86
CA LEU A 83 -7.36 -0.52 10.41
C LEU A 83 -8.59 -1.14 9.74
N ASN A 84 -8.93 -2.38 10.04
CA ASN A 84 -10.13 -3.03 9.48
C ASN A 84 -11.43 -2.38 9.98
N MET A 85 -11.48 -1.92 11.23
CA MET A 85 -12.55 -1.11 11.80
C MET A 85 -12.62 0.26 11.12
N PHE A 86 -11.49 0.90 10.82
CA PHE A 86 -11.42 2.13 10.03
C PHE A 86 -11.94 1.91 8.60
N TYR A 87 -11.58 0.80 7.95
CA TYR A 87 -12.14 0.41 6.64
C TYR A 87 -13.64 0.05 6.72
N ALA A 88 -14.09 -0.57 7.81
CA ALA A 88 -15.51 -0.91 8.04
C ALA A 88 -16.36 0.33 8.43
N GLU A 89 -15.78 1.31 9.13
CA GLU A 89 -16.37 2.64 9.35
C GLU A 89 -16.40 3.44 8.06
N GLN A 90 -15.38 3.34 7.21
CA GLN A 90 -15.37 3.89 5.85
C GLN A 90 -16.48 3.26 4.97
N GLU A 91 -16.76 1.96 5.13
CA GLU A 91 -17.89 1.27 4.49
C GLU A 91 -19.24 1.67 5.10
N ARG A 92 -19.34 1.84 6.42
CA ARG A 92 -20.56 2.35 7.09
C ARG A 92 -20.86 3.80 6.73
N PHE A 93 -19.85 4.65 6.59
CA PHE A 93 -20.01 6.01 6.05
C PHE A 93 -20.48 5.97 4.59
N ASN A 94 -20.02 5.02 3.77
CA ASN A 94 -20.54 4.83 2.40
C ASN A 94 -22.00 4.32 2.37
N GLU A 95 -22.43 3.53 3.37
CA GLU A 95 -23.82 3.05 3.48
C GLU A 95 -24.77 4.09 4.10
N THR A 96 -24.30 4.92 5.04
CA THR A 96 -25.11 5.95 5.72
C THR A 96 -25.53 7.09 4.78
N TYR A 97 -24.85 7.24 3.63
CA TYR A 97 -25.20 8.20 2.57
C TYR A 97 -25.71 7.55 1.29
N SER A 98 -26.04 6.25 1.31
CA SER A 98 -26.81 5.64 0.24
C SER A 98 -28.29 5.85 0.54
N CYS A 99 -28.94 6.79 -0.16
CA CYS A 99 -30.40 6.89 -0.17
C CYS A 99 -31.00 5.52 -0.54
N PRO A 100 -32.08 5.07 0.12
CA PRO A 100 -32.73 3.83 -0.28
C PRO A 100 -33.19 3.96 -1.73
N GLY A 101 -32.69 3.06 -2.58
CA GLY A 101 -33.02 3.02 -3.99
C GLY A 101 -34.53 2.87 -4.18
N ALA A 102 -35.07 3.66 -5.10
CA ALA A 102 -36.44 3.54 -5.56
C ALA A 102 -36.59 2.24 -6.36
N ASP A 103 -36.86 1.13 -5.66
CA ASP A 103 -37.48 -0.08 -6.22
C ASP A 103 -37.93 -0.99 -5.05
N SER A 104 -38.87 -0.49 -4.24
CA SER A 104 -39.86 -1.32 -3.53
C SER A 104 -40.94 -0.41 -2.92
N MET A 105 -41.88 0.06 -3.74
CA MET A 105 -43.22 0.32 -3.22
C MET A 105 -43.91 -1.05 -3.11
N ASP A 106 -44.14 -1.50 -1.88
CA ASP A 106 -45.32 -2.28 -1.55
C ASP A 106 -45.86 -1.80 -0.18
N PRO A 107 -47.18 -1.83 0.05
CA PRO A 107 -47.85 -0.99 1.03
C PRO A 107 -47.90 -1.63 2.42
N PHE A 108 -47.69 -0.78 3.43
CA PHE A 108 -48.12 -0.88 4.83
C PHE A 108 -48.50 -2.26 5.41
N ASP A 109 -47.78 -2.69 6.45
CA ASP A 109 -48.45 -3.09 7.69
C ASP A 109 -47.61 -2.77 8.94
N CYS A 110 -48.27 -2.25 9.96
CA CYS A 110 -47.69 -1.82 11.23
C CYS A 110 -48.00 -2.88 12.29
N GLY A 111 -46.99 -3.58 12.81
CA GLY A 111 -47.19 -4.47 13.96
C GLY A 111 -45.98 -5.26 14.41
N GLN A 112 -45.64 -5.05 15.68
CA GLN A 112 -45.03 -5.98 16.65
C GLN A 112 -43.50 -5.93 16.90
N LEU A 113 -43.21 -5.53 18.14
CA LEU A 113 -41.98 -5.70 18.91
C LEU A 113 -41.55 -7.18 19.02
N GLY A 114 -40.24 -7.45 19.01
CA GLY A 114 -39.68 -8.73 19.45
C GLY A 114 -38.15 -8.83 19.37
N GLU A 115 -37.51 -9.15 20.49
CA GLU A 115 -36.07 -9.39 20.70
C GLU A 115 -35.49 -10.57 19.89
N ALA A 116 -34.22 -10.46 19.45
CA ALA A 116 -33.20 -11.52 19.34
C ALA A 116 -31.95 -10.90 18.65
N GLY A 117 -30.73 -10.88 19.19
CA GLY A 117 -29.91 -12.03 19.58
C GLY A 117 -28.95 -12.41 18.44
N LEU A 118 -27.82 -11.69 18.28
CA LEU A 118 -26.78 -12.01 17.29
C LEU A 118 -25.81 -13.10 17.80
N PRO A 119 -25.43 -14.10 16.99
CA PRO A 119 -24.42 -15.11 17.35
C PRO A 119 -22.98 -14.62 17.10
N PRO A 120 -21.96 -15.16 17.80
CA PRO A 120 -20.58 -14.74 17.65
C PRO A 120 -19.91 -15.43 16.46
N VAL A 121 -19.25 -14.66 15.59
CA VAL A 121 -18.41 -15.18 14.51
C VAL A 121 -16.95 -15.21 14.98
N THR A 122 -16.44 -16.40 15.24
CA THR A 122 -15.00 -16.66 15.43
C THR A 122 -14.29 -16.73 14.07
N PHE A 123 -13.19 -16.00 13.90
CA PHE A 123 -12.25 -16.26 12.80
C PHE A 123 -10.77 -16.18 13.22
N VAL A 124 -10.00 -17.09 12.62
CA VAL A 124 -8.61 -17.48 12.88
C VAL A 124 -7.67 -16.61 12.02
N ALA A 125 -6.57 -16.12 12.59
CA ALA A 125 -5.59 -15.28 11.89
C ALA A 125 -4.33 -16.09 11.46
N PRO A 126 -3.79 -15.89 10.23
CA PRO A 126 -2.54 -16.49 9.77
C PRO A 126 -1.31 -15.68 10.19
N ARG A 127 -0.17 -16.36 10.38
CA ARG A 127 1.11 -15.80 10.84
C ARG A 127 2.01 -15.37 9.68
N LEU A 128 2.71 -14.24 9.83
CA LEU A 128 3.88 -13.88 9.01
C LEU A 128 5.11 -13.63 9.88
N LEU A 129 6.24 -14.17 9.42
CA LEU A 129 7.57 -14.13 10.01
C LEU A 129 8.42 -13.09 9.26
N THR A 130 9.09 -12.19 9.97
CA THR A 130 10.22 -11.41 9.44
C THR A 130 11.39 -11.38 10.45
N ARG A 131 12.61 -11.49 9.93
CA ARG A 131 13.88 -11.33 10.65
C ARG A 131 14.81 -10.45 9.78
N PRO A 132 15.49 -9.43 10.35
CA PRO A 132 16.39 -8.56 9.60
C PRO A 132 17.89 -8.90 9.75
N SER A 133 18.69 -8.30 8.85
CA SER A 133 20.14 -8.33 8.70
C SER A 133 20.77 -7.00 9.15
N ASN A 134 22.06 -6.98 9.56
CA ASN A 134 23.06 -5.94 9.18
C ASN A 134 24.49 -6.22 9.75
N GLU A 135 25.53 -6.09 8.90
CA GLU A 135 26.68 -5.12 8.96
C GLU A 135 27.85 -5.49 9.90
N GLN A 136 29.15 -5.20 9.70
CA GLN A 136 30.04 -4.75 8.58
C GLN A 136 31.52 -4.82 9.10
N SER A 137 32.48 -5.04 8.17
CA SER A 137 33.88 -4.53 8.08
C SER A 137 35.00 -4.67 9.18
N SER A 138 36.11 -5.32 8.76
CA SER A 138 37.52 -4.81 8.64
C SER A 138 38.72 -5.42 9.42
N THR A 139 39.70 -5.85 8.61
CA THR A 139 41.20 -5.81 8.74
C THR A 139 42.09 -6.74 9.60
N ARG A 140 43.02 -7.38 8.86
CA ARG A 140 44.51 -7.52 9.01
C ARG A 140 45.14 -8.86 9.48
N ARG A 141 45.70 -9.54 8.46
CA ARG A 141 47.12 -9.93 8.24
C ARG A 141 47.64 -11.32 8.75
N SER A 142 48.07 -12.11 7.75
CA SER A 142 49.18 -13.09 7.65
C SER A 142 49.16 -14.38 8.49
N SER A 143 48.98 -15.55 7.85
CA SER A 143 50.03 -16.48 7.37
C SER A 143 49.45 -17.88 7.12
N GLU A 144 49.59 -18.41 5.90
CA GLU A 144 49.41 -19.83 5.54
C GLU A 144 50.66 -20.66 5.93
N PRO A 145 50.69 -22.01 5.76
CA PRO A 145 49.62 -23.03 5.70
C PRO A 145 49.95 -24.27 6.57
N SER A 146 48.98 -25.13 6.88
CA SER A 146 49.13 -26.61 6.81
C SER A 146 47.90 -27.40 7.24
N GLU A 147 47.59 -28.34 6.36
CA GLU A 147 46.87 -29.61 6.44
C GLU A 147 46.30 -30.18 7.75
N THR A 148 45.19 -30.90 7.54
CA THR A 148 44.65 -32.03 8.31
C THR A 148 44.14 -31.76 9.73
N THR A 149 42.82 -31.63 9.88
CA THR A 149 42.05 -32.62 10.66
C THR A 149 40.58 -32.56 10.29
N ALA A 150 40.02 -33.72 9.97
CA ALA A 150 38.60 -33.92 9.73
C ALA A 150 37.81 -33.66 11.02
N LEU A 151 36.79 -32.78 10.95
CA LEU A 151 35.67 -32.80 11.89
C LEU A 151 34.36 -32.57 11.14
N LEU A 152 33.49 -33.54 11.33
CA LEU A 152 32.07 -33.64 11.00
C LEU A 152 31.31 -32.30 11.01
N PRO A 153 30.44 -32.02 10.01
CA PRO A 153 29.47 -30.94 10.15
C PRO A 153 28.33 -31.37 11.07
N ASN A 154 28.20 -30.69 12.20
CA ASN A 154 27.03 -30.73 13.07
C ASN A 154 25.77 -30.24 12.32
N PRO A 155 24.63 -30.95 12.43
CA PRO A 155 23.40 -30.61 11.74
C PRO A 155 22.57 -29.60 12.55
N MET A 156 22.95 -28.33 12.57
CA MET A 156 22.09 -27.28 13.18
C MET A 156 22.02 -25.97 12.39
N PHE A 157 22.73 -25.85 11.28
CA PHE A 157 22.61 -24.72 10.35
C PHE A 157 22.66 -25.20 8.90
N ALA A 158 21.71 -26.07 8.53
CA ALA A 158 21.25 -26.14 7.15
C ALA A 158 19.96 -25.31 7.10
N THR A 159 20.10 -24.10 6.61
CA THR A 159 19.00 -23.17 6.36
C THR A 159 17.86 -23.89 5.65
N GLN A 160 16.68 -23.81 6.27
CA GLN A 160 15.38 -24.09 5.64
C GLN A 160 15.21 -23.15 4.45
N SER A 161 15.77 -23.55 3.31
CA SER A 161 15.37 -23.04 2.01
C SER A 161 14.12 -23.80 1.58
N VAL A 162 13.02 -23.07 1.53
CA VAL A 162 11.86 -23.23 0.64
C VAL A 162 11.56 -24.67 0.21
N ARG A 163 10.76 -25.35 1.04
CA ARG A 163 9.90 -26.43 0.56
C ARG A 163 8.58 -25.80 0.14
N ASN A 164 8.28 -25.82 -1.16
CA ASN A 164 6.95 -26.15 -1.68
C ASN A 164 6.99 -26.47 -3.19
N ALA A 165 6.50 -27.67 -3.49
CA ALA A 165 5.56 -28.00 -4.58
C ALA A 165 5.98 -28.05 -6.07
N ARG A 166 7.25 -28.27 -6.40
CA ARG A 166 7.62 -29.29 -7.43
C ARG A 166 8.76 -30.09 -6.82
N ALA A 167 8.61 -31.42 -6.76
CA ALA A 167 9.56 -32.31 -6.11
C ALA A 167 10.99 -31.88 -6.43
N ALA A 168 11.83 -31.69 -5.40
CA ALA A 168 13.23 -31.32 -5.50
C ALA A 168 13.96 -32.33 -6.40
N THR A 169 13.90 -32.05 -7.70
CA THR A 169 14.54 -32.83 -8.74
C THR A 169 15.96 -32.32 -8.74
N LEU A 170 16.84 -33.07 -8.08
CA LEU A 170 18.28 -32.78 -8.02
C LEU A 170 18.76 -32.32 -9.39
N LEU A 171 19.61 -31.28 -9.44
CA LEU A 171 20.16 -30.81 -10.70
C LEU A 171 20.83 -31.99 -11.42
N PRO A 172 20.76 -32.10 -12.77
CA PRO A 172 21.33 -33.24 -13.50
C PRO A 172 22.79 -33.56 -13.15
N MET A 173 23.58 -32.56 -12.74
CA MET A 173 24.96 -32.73 -12.26
C MET A 173 25.05 -33.36 -10.86
N GLU A 174 24.14 -33.02 -9.96
CA GLU A 174 24.12 -33.57 -8.60
C GLU A 174 23.68 -35.04 -8.62
N GLN A 175 22.72 -35.39 -9.49
CA GLN A 175 22.30 -36.77 -9.73
C GLN A 175 23.48 -37.63 -10.16
N VAL A 176 24.23 -37.16 -11.16
CA VAL A 176 25.39 -37.92 -11.67
C VAL A 176 26.54 -37.96 -10.68
N GLN A 177 26.72 -36.95 -9.81
CA GLN A 177 27.69 -37.03 -8.72
C GLN A 177 27.35 -38.14 -7.71
N GLN A 178 26.08 -38.30 -7.37
CA GLN A 178 25.63 -39.38 -6.49
C GLN A 178 25.81 -40.75 -7.17
N GLU A 179 25.43 -40.88 -8.44
CA GLU A 179 25.61 -42.10 -9.23
C GLU A 179 27.09 -42.47 -9.37
N ASN A 180 27.95 -41.50 -9.68
CA ASN A 180 29.39 -41.70 -9.82
C ASN A 180 30.05 -42.14 -8.50
N SER A 181 29.55 -41.68 -7.33
CA SER A 181 30.01 -42.18 -6.03
C SER A 181 29.76 -43.67 -5.86
N VAL A 182 28.57 -44.15 -6.28
CA VAL A 182 28.20 -45.56 -6.21
C VAL A 182 29.02 -46.39 -7.20
N VAL A 183 29.20 -45.91 -8.43
CA VAL A 183 30.02 -46.54 -9.47
C VAL A 183 31.47 -46.69 -8.99
N CYS A 184 32.08 -45.63 -8.46
CA CYS A 184 33.42 -45.67 -7.88
C CYS A 184 33.54 -46.72 -6.77
N LYS A 185 32.61 -46.73 -5.80
CA LYS A 185 32.61 -47.70 -4.69
C LYS A 185 32.48 -49.14 -5.19
N ARG A 186 31.69 -49.40 -6.22
CA ARG A 186 31.52 -50.74 -6.81
C ARG A 186 32.80 -51.22 -7.48
N TYR A 187 33.40 -50.40 -8.35
CA TYR A 187 34.64 -50.77 -9.05
C TYR A 187 35.84 -50.88 -8.11
N GLN A 188 35.93 -50.05 -7.05
CA GLN A 188 36.95 -50.18 -6.02
C GLN A 188 36.91 -51.56 -5.33
N ARG A 189 35.72 -52.05 -4.96
CA ARG A 189 35.58 -53.40 -4.36
C ARG A 189 35.99 -54.51 -5.34
N LEU A 190 35.70 -54.35 -6.63
CA LEU A 190 36.10 -55.32 -7.66
C LEU A 190 37.63 -55.35 -7.84
N ILE A 191 38.26 -54.17 -7.95
CA ILE A 191 39.72 -54.03 -8.08
C ILE A 191 40.45 -54.61 -6.87
N GLN A 192 39.91 -54.44 -5.65
CA GLN A 192 40.50 -54.99 -4.42
C GLN A 192 40.44 -56.53 -4.36
N ARG A 193 39.42 -57.15 -4.98
CA ARG A 193 39.21 -58.61 -4.95
C ARG A 193 39.97 -59.34 -6.06
N THR A 194 40.19 -58.70 -7.19
CA THR A 194 40.97 -59.25 -8.30
C THR A 194 42.44 -59.41 -7.91
N ARG A 195 43.08 -60.51 -8.30
CA ARG A 195 44.52 -60.77 -8.02
C ARG A 195 45.41 -60.54 -9.24
N ASP A 196 44.87 -60.79 -10.44
CA ASP A 196 45.58 -60.61 -11.71
C ASP A 196 45.84 -59.12 -12.02
N PRO A 197 47.10 -58.72 -12.25
CA PRO A 197 47.45 -57.33 -12.57
C PRO A 197 46.85 -56.83 -13.89
N ALA A 198 46.71 -57.67 -14.91
CA ALA A 198 46.15 -57.27 -16.21
C ALA A 198 44.65 -56.99 -16.09
N VAL A 199 43.93 -57.81 -15.33
CA VAL A 199 42.49 -57.62 -15.08
C VAL A 199 42.23 -56.39 -14.20
N LYS A 200 43.10 -56.10 -13.22
CA LYS A 200 43.01 -54.86 -12.42
C LYS A 200 43.12 -53.62 -13.29
N GLU A 201 44.04 -53.61 -14.25
CA GLU A 201 44.24 -52.46 -15.12
C GLU A 201 43.05 -52.25 -16.07
N ASN A 202 42.50 -53.34 -16.63
CA ASN A 202 41.27 -53.28 -17.41
C ASN A 202 40.09 -52.71 -16.60
N LEU A 203 39.92 -53.11 -15.34
CA LEU A 203 38.86 -52.57 -14.47
C LEU A 203 39.04 -51.08 -14.14
N ARG A 204 40.29 -50.59 -14.05
CA ARG A 204 40.58 -49.15 -13.86
C ARG A 204 40.22 -48.34 -15.10
N LEU A 205 40.61 -48.82 -16.28
CA LEU A 205 40.28 -48.18 -17.56
C LEU A 205 38.77 -48.18 -17.81
N GLU A 206 38.08 -49.27 -17.44
CA GLU A 206 36.62 -49.36 -17.54
C GLU A 206 35.92 -48.38 -16.59
N LEU A 207 36.37 -48.28 -15.33
CA LEU A 207 35.88 -47.28 -14.39
C LEU A 207 36.09 -45.86 -14.94
N GLN A 208 37.28 -45.55 -15.45
CA GLN A 208 37.61 -44.25 -16.03
C GLN A 208 36.69 -43.92 -17.21
N ARG A 209 36.47 -44.87 -18.13
CA ARG A 209 35.55 -44.70 -19.26
C ARG A 209 34.12 -44.45 -18.79
N ARG A 210 33.61 -45.23 -17.83
CA ARG A 210 32.25 -45.06 -17.27
C ARG A 210 32.06 -43.70 -16.61
N LEU A 211 33.05 -43.21 -15.88
CA LEU A 211 32.99 -41.89 -15.24
C LEU A 211 32.98 -40.77 -16.28
N VAL A 212 33.79 -40.88 -17.32
CA VAL A 212 33.81 -39.93 -18.44
C VAL A 212 32.48 -39.95 -19.18
N ASP A 213 31.93 -41.12 -19.52
CA ASP A 213 30.64 -41.27 -20.20
C ASP A 213 29.48 -40.71 -19.36
N ASN A 214 29.46 -40.99 -18.06
CA ASN A 214 28.44 -40.44 -17.17
C ASN A 214 28.52 -38.91 -17.09
N LEU A 215 29.74 -38.35 -17.03
CA LEU A 215 29.95 -36.92 -16.94
C LEU A 215 29.63 -36.20 -18.26
N THR A 216 29.93 -36.79 -19.41
CA THR A 216 29.56 -36.22 -20.72
C THR A 216 28.04 -36.22 -20.90
N MET A 217 27.36 -37.31 -20.53
CA MET A 217 25.90 -37.37 -20.51
C MET A 217 25.29 -36.36 -19.53
N ALA A 218 25.86 -36.20 -18.34
CA ALA A 218 25.40 -35.21 -17.35
C ALA A 218 25.51 -33.78 -17.87
N ARG A 219 26.65 -33.44 -18.48
CA ARG A 219 26.88 -32.12 -19.09
C ARG A 219 25.92 -31.88 -20.24
N ALA A 220 25.62 -32.88 -21.06
CA ALA A 220 24.63 -32.78 -22.13
C ALA A 220 23.23 -32.51 -21.55
N LYS A 221 22.79 -33.27 -20.54
CA LYS A 221 21.51 -33.06 -19.83
C LYS A 221 21.43 -31.68 -19.16
N GLN A 222 22.51 -31.24 -18.52
CA GLN A 222 22.58 -29.92 -17.91
C GLN A 222 22.51 -28.80 -18.95
N ALA A 223 23.23 -28.93 -20.07
CA ALA A 223 23.16 -27.97 -21.16
C ALA A 223 21.75 -27.90 -21.77
N GLU A 224 21.09 -29.04 -21.93
CA GLU A 224 19.71 -29.10 -22.42
C GLU A 224 18.73 -28.47 -21.43
N TYR A 225 18.84 -28.77 -20.14
CA TYR A 225 18.05 -28.13 -19.08
C TYR A 225 18.21 -26.60 -19.07
N LEU A 226 19.46 -26.10 -19.15
CA LEU A 226 19.72 -24.66 -19.22
C LEU A 226 19.17 -24.03 -20.50
N ARG A 227 19.19 -24.74 -21.64
CA ARG A 227 18.55 -24.26 -22.87
C ARG A 227 17.04 -24.15 -22.70
N GLN A 228 16.40 -25.14 -22.07
CA GLN A 228 14.97 -25.11 -21.80
C GLN A 228 14.59 -23.94 -20.89
N LEU A 229 15.36 -23.68 -19.83
CA LEU A 229 15.13 -22.51 -18.96
C LEU A 229 15.24 -21.18 -19.74
N LYS A 230 16.30 -21.00 -20.53
CA LYS A 230 16.46 -19.79 -21.36
C LYS A 230 15.36 -19.61 -22.38
N GLU A 231 14.90 -20.72 -22.98
CA GLU A 231 13.81 -20.70 -23.94
C GLU A 231 12.47 -20.35 -23.26
N GLN A 232 12.21 -20.85 -22.05
CA GLN A 232 11.06 -20.44 -21.26
C GLN A 232 11.12 -18.95 -20.89
N GLU A 233 12.25 -18.47 -20.38
CA GLU A 233 12.47 -17.04 -20.09
C GLU A 233 12.22 -16.18 -21.32
N LYS A 234 12.78 -16.57 -22.47
CA LYS A 234 12.56 -15.88 -23.74
C LYS A 234 11.10 -15.85 -24.14
N ARG A 235 10.37 -16.98 -24.03
CA ARG A 235 8.93 -17.03 -24.32
C ARG A 235 8.13 -16.10 -23.40
N THR A 236 8.45 -16.06 -22.11
CA THR A 236 7.80 -15.14 -21.17
C THR A 236 8.06 -13.68 -21.54
N ALA A 237 9.30 -13.34 -21.91
CA ALA A 237 9.66 -12.00 -22.36
C ALA A 237 8.97 -11.62 -23.69
N ASP A 238 8.86 -12.55 -24.64
CA ASP A 238 8.18 -12.32 -25.92
C ASP A 238 6.66 -12.15 -25.75
N MET A 239 6.06 -12.81 -24.75
CA MET A 239 4.66 -12.58 -24.38
C MET A 239 4.46 -11.21 -23.73
N ALA A 240 5.36 -10.83 -22.81
CA ALA A 240 5.36 -9.50 -22.20
C ALA A 240 5.47 -8.40 -23.25
N TRP A 241 6.42 -8.54 -24.18
CA TRP A 241 6.62 -7.65 -25.31
C TRP A 241 5.36 -7.47 -26.16
N ARG A 242 4.72 -8.58 -26.55
CA ARG A 242 3.49 -8.54 -27.37
C ARG A 242 2.32 -7.86 -26.66
N LYS A 243 2.12 -8.14 -25.37
CA LYS A 243 1.06 -7.51 -24.58
C LYS A 243 1.25 -5.99 -24.42
N LEU A 244 2.49 -5.54 -24.22
CA LEU A 244 2.83 -4.12 -24.11
C LEU A 244 2.77 -3.40 -25.47
N GLN A 245 3.19 -4.04 -26.57
CA GLN A 245 3.05 -3.46 -27.92
C GLN A 245 1.58 -3.20 -28.30
N GLY A 246 0.66 -4.11 -27.94
CA GLY A 246 -0.78 -3.90 -28.14
C GLY A 246 -1.37 -2.75 -27.32
N ALA A 247 -0.64 -2.23 -26.33
CA ALA A 247 -0.99 -1.07 -25.52
C ALA A 247 -0.34 0.25 -26.00
N GLY A 248 0.46 0.21 -27.08
CA GLY A 248 0.94 1.41 -27.79
C GLY A 248 2.28 2.01 -27.33
N GLU A 249 3.31 1.20 -27.05
CA GLU A 249 4.64 1.68 -26.63
C GLU A 249 5.69 1.83 -27.77
N CYS A 250 6.52 2.88 -27.67
CA CYS A 250 7.74 3.12 -28.46
C CYS A 250 8.98 2.53 -27.76
N ALA A 251 10.17 2.66 -28.33
CA ALA A 251 11.40 2.06 -27.77
C ALA A 251 12.14 3.01 -26.80
N THR A 252 11.50 3.49 -25.72
CA THR A 252 12.17 4.34 -24.71
C THR A 252 12.83 3.51 -23.60
N PRO A 253 13.76 4.09 -22.80
CA PRO A 253 14.31 3.43 -21.62
C PRO A 253 13.26 3.10 -20.55
N GLU A 254 12.24 3.95 -20.38
CA GLU A 254 11.12 3.68 -19.46
C GLU A 254 10.32 2.44 -19.92
N ASP A 255 10.11 2.31 -21.24
CA ASP A 255 9.45 1.13 -21.80
C ASP A 255 10.30 -0.14 -21.61
N ARG A 256 11.63 -0.02 -21.51
CA ARG A 256 12.49 -1.17 -21.14
C ARG A 256 12.24 -1.61 -19.70
N GLU A 257 12.17 -0.67 -18.77
CA GLU A 257 11.91 -0.97 -17.36
C GLU A 257 10.51 -1.55 -17.15
N ARG A 258 9.49 -1.01 -17.83
CA ARG A 258 8.13 -1.57 -17.84
C ARG A 258 8.09 -3.00 -18.36
N ARG A 259 8.81 -3.29 -19.44
CA ARG A 259 8.92 -4.65 -20.00
C ARG A 259 9.60 -5.62 -19.05
N GLU A 260 10.68 -5.19 -18.41
CA GLU A 260 11.40 -6.02 -17.45
C GLU A 260 10.52 -6.32 -16.22
N LEU A 261 9.84 -5.30 -15.69
CA LEU A 261 8.86 -5.44 -14.61
C LEU A 261 7.76 -6.44 -14.99
N PHE A 262 7.13 -6.27 -16.15
CA PHE A 262 6.04 -7.14 -16.57
C PHE A 262 6.50 -8.58 -16.80
N THR A 263 7.69 -8.78 -17.37
CA THR A 263 8.28 -10.12 -17.52
C THR A 263 8.45 -10.80 -16.17
N ARG A 264 8.92 -10.08 -15.15
CA ARG A 264 9.06 -10.61 -13.78
C ARG A 264 7.70 -10.94 -13.16
N ILE A 265 6.68 -10.11 -13.38
CA ILE A 265 5.31 -10.39 -12.92
C ILE A 265 4.83 -11.71 -13.54
N LEU A 266 4.91 -11.88 -14.86
CA LEU A 266 4.47 -13.12 -15.51
C LEU A 266 5.23 -14.37 -15.02
N GLN A 267 6.53 -14.23 -14.74
CA GLN A 267 7.32 -15.33 -14.17
C GLN A 267 6.90 -15.67 -12.74
N TYR A 268 6.53 -14.66 -11.94
CA TYR A 268 6.02 -14.87 -10.59
C TYR A 268 4.68 -15.62 -10.62
N GLU A 269 3.77 -15.18 -11.48
CA GLU A 269 2.45 -15.76 -11.67
C GLU A 269 2.49 -17.22 -12.16
N ASP A 270 3.47 -17.58 -13.01
CA ASP A 270 3.64 -18.97 -13.46
C ASP A 270 4.18 -19.91 -12.35
N GLN A 271 4.91 -19.35 -11.38
CA GLN A 271 5.58 -20.10 -10.33
C GLN A 271 4.79 -20.18 -9.02
N HIS A 272 3.85 -19.27 -8.78
CA HIS A 272 3.10 -19.15 -7.53
C HIS A 272 1.64 -19.52 -7.73
N GLU A 273 1.15 -20.43 -6.88
CA GLU A 273 -0.26 -20.76 -6.82
C GLU A 273 -1.00 -19.71 -5.96
N TRP A 274 -2.14 -19.25 -6.47
CA TRP A 274 -2.98 -18.28 -5.77
C TRP A 274 -3.75 -18.91 -4.62
N PRO A 275 -4.09 -18.14 -3.57
CA PRO A 275 -4.96 -18.63 -2.51
C PRO A 275 -6.30 -19.12 -3.07
N PRO A 276 -6.78 -20.32 -2.67
CA PRO A 276 -8.00 -20.90 -3.21
C PRO A 276 -9.24 -20.04 -2.93
N ASP A 277 -9.27 -19.35 -1.80
CA ASP A 277 -10.35 -18.42 -1.44
C ASP A 277 -10.44 -17.26 -2.43
N LEU A 278 -9.30 -16.71 -2.86
CA LEU A 278 -9.25 -15.62 -3.82
C LEU A 278 -9.60 -16.08 -5.23
N GLN A 279 -9.13 -17.28 -5.63
CA GLN A 279 -9.52 -17.90 -6.89
C GLN A 279 -11.03 -18.11 -6.96
N SER A 280 -11.63 -18.70 -5.92
CA SER A 280 -13.08 -18.93 -5.87
C SER A 280 -13.89 -17.62 -5.88
N LEU A 281 -13.38 -16.55 -5.26
CA LEU A 281 -14.01 -15.25 -5.25
C LEU A 281 -13.98 -14.57 -6.64
N VAL A 282 -12.86 -14.70 -7.36
CA VAL A 282 -12.71 -14.18 -8.73
C VAL A 282 -13.52 -15.02 -9.73
N GLU A 283 -13.59 -16.34 -9.55
CA GLU A 283 -14.38 -17.22 -10.41
C GLU A 283 -15.89 -17.01 -10.23
N SER A 284 -16.34 -16.84 -8.98
CA SER A 284 -17.76 -16.59 -8.69
C SER A 284 -18.21 -15.20 -9.13
N HIS A 285 -17.34 -14.19 -9.05
CA HIS A 285 -17.67 -12.80 -9.39
C HIS A 285 -16.53 -12.13 -10.18
N PRO A 286 -16.33 -12.49 -11.46
CA PRO A 286 -15.19 -12.00 -12.27
C PRO A 286 -15.23 -10.50 -12.55
N LYS A 287 -16.40 -9.87 -12.38
CA LYS A 287 -16.61 -8.40 -12.47
C LYS A 287 -17.05 -7.78 -11.15
N GLY A 288 -16.85 -8.47 -10.02
CA GLY A 288 -17.20 -7.93 -8.72
C GLY A 288 -16.16 -6.92 -8.24
N LEU A 289 -16.56 -5.68 -7.95
CA LEU A 289 -15.67 -4.63 -7.43
C LEU A 289 -14.96 -5.07 -6.14
N LYS A 290 -15.66 -5.80 -5.27
CA LYS A 290 -15.09 -6.36 -4.04
C LYS A 290 -13.99 -7.39 -4.34
N ALA A 291 -14.22 -8.29 -5.29
CA ALA A 291 -13.23 -9.29 -5.69
C ALA A 291 -11.97 -8.64 -6.28
N ALA A 292 -12.15 -7.64 -7.15
CA ALA A 292 -11.06 -6.84 -7.71
C ALA A 292 -10.25 -6.11 -6.61
N ARG A 293 -10.92 -5.48 -5.64
CA ARG A 293 -10.26 -4.82 -4.51
C ARG A 293 -9.41 -5.82 -3.72
N HIS A 294 -9.95 -6.97 -3.36
CA HIS A 294 -9.21 -8.00 -2.61
C HIS A 294 -8.03 -8.57 -3.41
N LEU A 295 -8.19 -8.76 -4.72
CA LEU A 295 -7.11 -9.18 -5.61
C LEU A 295 -5.94 -8.18 -5.60
N VAL A 296 -6.24 -6.89 -5.81
CA VAL A 296 -5.20 -5.84 -5.83
C VAL A 296 -4.55 -5.69 -4.45
N MET A 297 -5.33 -5.74 -3.36
CA MET A 297 -4.82 -5.74 -1.99
C MET A 297 -3.88 -6.92 -1.72
N HIS A 298 -4.22 -8.12 -2.20
CA HIS A 298 -3.37 -9.31 -2.04
C HIS A 298 -2.04 -9.13 -2.77
N ILE A 299 -2.09 -8.67 -4.03
CA ILE A 299 -0.90 -8.39 -4.84
C ILE A 299 0.01 -7.40 -4.11
N LEU A 300 -0.53 -6.24 -3.74
CA LEU A 300 0.24 -5.17 -3.10
C LEU A 300 0.70 -5.50 -1.67
N GLY A 301 -0.01 -6.40 -0.99
CA GLY A 301 0.35 -6.89 0.34
C GLY A 301 1.44 -7.95 0.35
N ASP A 302 1.66 -8.67 -0.76
CA ASP A 302 2.72 -9.67 -0.87
C ASP A 302 4.08 -9.02 -1.14
N ALA A 303 4.97 -9.08 -0.14
CA ALA A 303 6.34 -8.56 -0.22
C ALA A 303 7.21 -9.26 -1.28
N LYS A 304 6.82 -10.45 -1.75
CA LYS A 304 7.55 -11.20 -2.78
C LYS A 304 7.06 -10.85 -4.19
N HIS A 305 5.87 -10.30 -4.32
CA HIS A 305 5.31 -9.99 -5.61
C HIS A 305 6.13 -8.88 -6.31
N PRO A 306 6.53 -9.05 -7.58
CA PRO A 306 7.42 -8.10 -8.26
C PRO A 306 6.87 -6.67 -8.36
N LEU A 307 5.56 -6.51 -8.55
CA LEU A 307 4.92 -5.19 -8.57
C LEU A 307 5.04 -4.47 -7.22
N SER A 308 4.93 -5.20 -6.12
CA SER A 308 4.95 -4.66 -4.76
C SER A 308 6.37 -4.24 -4.37
N GLN A 309 7.37 -5.05 -4.76
CA GLN A 309 8.78 -4.69 -4.63
C GLN A 309 9.14 -3.46 -5.46
N TRP A 310 8.64 -3.40 -6.70
CA TRP A 310 8.87 -2.25 -7.57
C TRP A 310 8.21 -0.98 -7.01
N LEU A 311 6.94 -1.03 -6.59
CA LEU A 311 6.27 0.11 -5.94
C LEU A 311 6.98 0.57 -4.66
N ALA A 312 7.45 -0.37 -3.84
CA ALA A 312 8.23 -0.03 -2.66
C ALA A 312 9.54 0.70 -3.03
N LYS A 313 10.25 0.23 -4.06
CA LYS A 313 11.45 0.88 -4.59
C LYS A 313 11.15 2.29 -5.09
N GLU A 314 10.15 2.45 -5.95
CA GLU A 314 9.76 3.76 -6.49
C GLU A 314 9.35 4.72 -5.38
N ARG A 315 8.58 4.25 -4.39
CA ARG A 315 8.18 5.04 -3.23
C ARG A 315 9.40 5.55 -2.46
N THR A 316 10.36 4.68 -2.16
CA THR A 316 11.59 5.10 -1.44
C THR A 316 12.44 6.07 -2.25
N GLY A 317 12.52 5.88 -3.57
CA GLY A 317 13.22 6.80 -4.47
C GLY A 317 12.58 8.18 -4.49
N LEU A 318 11.25 8.25 -4.59
CA LEU A 318 10.49 9.49 -4.51
C LEU A 318 10.63 10.18 -3.15
N GLN A 319 10.55 9.44 -2.04
CA GLN A 319 10.78 10.01 -0.70
C GLN A 319 12.18 10.63 -0.57
N MET A 320 13.21 9.98 -1.12
CA MET A 320 14.57 10.51 -1.10
C MET A 320 14.68 11.79 -1.94
N LYS A 321 14.08 11.82 -3.14
CA LYS A 321 14.03 13.03 -3.99
C LYS A 321 13.27 14.17 -3.32
N MET A 322 12.13 13.88 -2.67
CA MET A 322 11.35 14.85 -1.91
C MET A 322 12.15 15.41 -0.73
N ALA A 323 12.87 14.56 0.02
CA ALA A 323 13.76 15.00 1.09
C ALA A 323 14.87 15.93 0.56
N GLN A 324 15.54 15.56 -0.53
CA GLN A 324 16.54 16.39 -1.17
C GLN A 324 15.99 17.74 -1.64
N ALA A 325 14.77 17.76 -2.19
CA ALA A 325 14.10 18.99 -2.59
C ALA A 325 13.80 19.90 -1.38
N MET A 326 13.37 19.32 -0.25
CA MET A 326 13.14 20.06 0.99
C MET A 326 14.45 20.64 1.55
N ASP A 327 15.54 19.88 1.56
CA ASP A 327 16.86 20.36 2.03
C ASP A 327 17.42 21.48 1.13
N ALA A 328 17.23 21.36 -0.19
CA ALA A 328 17.64 22.38 -1.14
C ALA A 328 16.89 23.70 -0.92
N MET A 329 15.57 23.63 -0.65
CA MET A 329 14.75 24.80 -0.33
C MET A 329 15.15 25.44 1.01
N GLY A 330 15.51 24.64 2.02
CA GLY A 330 15.99 25.14 3.32
C GLY A 330 17.37 25.81 3.25
N SER A 331 18.20 25.43 2.28
CA SER A 331 19.57 25.95 2.13
C SER A 331 19.68 27.24 1.32
N GLY A 332 18.56 27.81 0.83
CA GLY A 332 18.55 29.09 0.11
C GLY A 332 19.16 29.04 -1.30
N VAL A 333 19.43 27.85 -1.84
CA VAL A 333 19.87 27.71 -3.24
C VAL A 333 18.66 27.88 -4.14
N VAL A 334 18.42 29.11 -4.58
CA VAL A 334 17.35 29.42 -5.54
C VAL A 334 17.67 28.75 -6.88
N ALA A 335 17.09 27.57 -7.11
CA ALA A 335 17.06 26.98 -8.43
C ALA A 335 16.27 27.92 -9.35
N LYS A 336 16.92 28.42 -10.41
CA LYS A 336 16.34 29.34 -11.42
C LYS A 336 15.12 28.77 -12.18
N ASP A 337 14.75 27.51 -11.94
CA ASP A 337 13.68 26.77 -12.63
C ASP A 337 12.61 26.24 -11.64
N GLY A 338 12.25 26.99 -10.60
CA GLY A 338 11.30 26.56 -9.55
C GLY A 338 9.97 25.95 -10.05
N SER A 339 9.44 26.44 -11.19
CA SER A 339 8.19 25.93 -11.79
C SER A 339 8.32 24.54 -12.46
N LYS A 340 9.53 24.10 -12.84
CA LYS A 340 9.72 22.79 -13.48
C LYS A 340 9.87 21.64 -12.47
N GLY A 341 10.28 21.93 -11.25
CA GLY A 341 10.51 20.91 -10.21
C GLY A 341 9.22 20.31 -9.64
N GLU A 342 8.16 21.11 -9.48
CA GLU A 342 6.87 20.69 -8.89
C GLU A 342 6.15 19.72 -9.82
N ALA A 343 5.99 20.14 -11.07
CA ALA A 343 5.40 19.30 -12.12
C ALA A 343 6.20 18.02 -12.33
N ALA A 344 7.53 18.04 -12.13
CA ALA A 344 8.36 16.85 -12.25
C ALA A 344 8.06 15.81 -11.15
N LEU A 345 7.97 16.20 -9.87
CA LEU A 345 7.67 15.26 -8.79
C LEU A 345 6.24 14.70 -8.88
N CYS A 346 5.24 15.57 -9.13
CA CYS A 346 3.86 15.14 -9.31
C CYS A 346 3.70 14.23 -10.54
N SER A 347 4.32 14.58 -11.68
CA SER A 347 4.27 13.74 -12.88
C SER A 347 4.96 12.39 -12.70
N GLU A 348 6.02 12.32 -11.89
CA GLU A 348 6.67 11.06 -11.55
C GLU A 348 5.74 10.17 -10.71
N VAL A 349 5.08 10.72 -9.68
CA VAL A 349 4.06 10.00 -8.90
C VAL A 349 2.95 9.45 -9.82
N VAL A 350 2.41 10.30 -10.70
CA VAL A 350 1.36 9.91 -11.66
C VAL A 350 1.85 8.83 -12.61
N SER A 351 3.08 8.93 -13.11
CA SER A 351 3.69 7.94 -14.02
C SER A 351 3.82 6.56 -13.35
N VAL A 352 4.24 6.53 -12.08
CA VAL A 352 4.35 5.29 -11.30
C VAL A 352 2.98 4.64 -11.12
N VAL A 353 1.96 5.41 -10.72
CA VAL A 353 0.60 4.90 -10.53
C VAL A 353 0.02 4.38 -11.85
N ARG A 354 0.16 5.13 -12.95
CA ARG A 354 -0.30 4.68 -14.28
C ARG A 354 0.39 3.41 -14.73
N THR A 355 1.69 3.30 -14.49
CA THR A 355 2.44 2.08 -14.79
C THR A 355 1.92 0.90 -13.96
N ALA A 356 1.66 1.09 -12.66
CA ALA A 356 1.11 0.03 -11.82
C ALA A 356 -0.28 -0.44 -12.28
N VAL A 357 -1.19 0.48 -12.60
CA VAL A 357 -2.52 0.15 -13.14
C VAL A 357 -2.40 -0.59 -14.48
N LEU A 358 -1.48 -0.16 -15.36
CA LEU A 358 -1.19 -0.86 -16.62
C LEU A 358 -0.71 -2.29 -16.36
N MET A 359 0.24 -2.50 -15.45
CA MET A 359 0.73 -3.84 -15.10
C MET A 359 -0.38 -4.73 -14.57
N LEU A 360 -1.23 -4.21 -13.67
CA LEU A 360 -2.40 -4.92 -13.14
C LEU A 360 -3.38 -5.31 -14.25
N GLY A 361 -3.72 -4.38 -15.14
CA GLY A 361 -4.65 -4.64 -16.25
C GLY A 361 -4.10 -5.59 -17.33
N LEU A 362 -2.79 -5.67 -17.50
CA LEU A 362 -2.13 -6.60 -18.44
C LEU A 362 -1.94 -8.00 -17.86
N ALA A 363 -1.69 -8.08 -16.55
CA ALA A 363 -1.58 -9.34 -15.81
C ALA A 363 -2.96 -9.98 -15.64
N PHE A 364 -3.97 -9.19 -15.28
CA PHE A 364 -5.33 -9.64 -15.00
C PHE A 364 -6.33 -8.96 -15.93
N GLU A 365 -6.79 -9.70 -16.94
CA GLU A 365 -7.75 -9.18 -17.93
C GLU A 365 -9.10 -8.79 -17.31
N SER A 366 -9.48 -9.40 -16.18
CA SER A 366 -10.65 -9.02 -15.39
C SER A 366 -10.57 -7.59 -14.82
N LEU A 367 -9.37 -7.04 -14.63
CA LEU A 367 -9.15 -5.67 -14.16
C LEU A 367 -9.10 -4.64 -15.31
N ARG A 368 -9.26 -5.08 -16.57
CA ARG A 368 -9.17 -4.23 -17.76
C ARG A 368 -10.54 -3.64 -18.14
N SER A 369 -11.21 -3.02 -17.19
CA SER A 369 -12.42 -2.22 -17.43
C SER A 369 -12.34 -0.88 -16.69
N ASP A 370 -13.09 0.12 -17.15
CA ASP A 370 -13.05 1.46 -16.56
C ASP A 370 -13.46 1.44 -15.07
N GLU A 371 -14.48 0.65 -14.69
CA GLU A 371 -14.94 0.52 -13.30
C GLU A 371 -13.90 -0.16 -12.38
N MET A 372 -13.11 -1.09 -12.92
CA MET A 372 -12.07 -1.79 -12.16
C MET A 372 -10.82 -0.94 -11.98
N TRP A 373 -10.56 -0.02 -12.92
CA TRP A 373 -9.47 0.94 -12.76
C TRP A 373 -9.70 1.88 -11.59
N ASP A 374 -10.94 2.32 -11.34
CA ASP A 374 -11.26 3.13 -10.16
C ASP A 374 -10.92 2.40 -8.85
N VAL A 375 -11.17 1.08 -8.81
CA VAL A 375 -10.77 0.22 -7.67
C VAL A 375 -9.25 0.15 -7.55
N CYS A 376 -8.54 -0.08 -8.66
CA CYS A 376 -7.07 -0.10 -8.67
C CYS A 376 -6.47 1.22 -8.19
N TYR A 377 -6.99 2.35 -8.66
CA TYR A 377 -6.56 3.68 -8.25
C TYR A 377 -6.81 3.93 -6.76
N GLY A 378 -7.99 3.57 -6.26
CA GLY A 378 -8.31 3.72 -4.83
C GLY A 378 -7.37 2.91 -3.94
N VAL A 379 -7.07 1.66 -4.30
CA VAL A 379 -6.13 0.83 -3.54
C VAL A 379 -4.70 1.37 -3.65
N LEU A 380 -4.27 1.85 -4.82
CA LEU A 380 -2.95 2.46 -5.01
C LEU A 380 -2.82 3.80 -4.28
N GLU A 381 -3.90 4.57 -4.14
CA GLU A 381 -3.91 5.76 -3.30
C GLU A 381 -3.53 5.40 -1.86
N ASP A 382 -4.21 4.41 -1.27
CA ASP A 382 -3.96 3.99 0.11
C ASP A 382 -2.52 3.48 0.32
N HIS A 383 -1.98 2.72 -0.63
CA HIS A 383 -0.70 2.00 -0.46
C HIS A 383 0.53 2.80 -0.91
N PHE A 384 0.35 3.71 -1.88
CA PHE A 384 1.45 4.40 -2.54
C PHE A 384 1.36 5.92 -2.41
N ILE A 385 0.23 6.54 -2.79
CA ILE A 385 0.11 8.01 -2.82
C ILE A 385 0.03 8.56 -1.39
N TRP A 386 -0.81 7.97 -0.54
CA TRP A 386 -1.07 8.46 0.81
C TRP A 386 0.20 8.54 1.68
N PRO A 387 1.10 7.54 1.69
CA PRO A 387 2.39 7.65 2.38
C PRO A 387 3.31 8.77 1.86
N LEU A 388 3.18 9.17 0.58
CA LEU A 388 3.96 10.24 -0.04
C LEU A 388 3.31 11.61 0.15
N TRP A 389 1.99 11.64 0.34
CA TRP A 389 1.18 12.85 0.31
C TRP A 389 1.65 13.95 1.28
N PRO A 390 1.98 13.68 2.56
CA PRO A 390 2.40 14.73 3.48
C PRO A 390 3.69 15.45 3.04
N GLN A 391 4.66 14.72 2.50
CA GLN A 391 5.93 15.29 2.03
C GLN A 391 5.74 16.07 0.73
N LEU A 392 4.98 15.48 -0.21
CA LEU A 392 4.65 16.13 -1.47
C LEU A 392 3.89 17.44 -1.25
N LEU A 393 2.86 17.41 -0.41
CA LEU A 393 2.08 18.59 -0.06
C LEU A 393 2.94 19.61 0.68
N GLY A 394 3.82 19.18 1.60
CA GLY A 394 4.77 20.09 2.27
C GLY A 394 5.64 20.88 1.29
N ILE A 395 6.18 20.22 0.26
CA ILE A 395 6.97 20.85 -0.80
C ILE A 395 6.11 21.85 -1.59
N LEU A 396 4.94 21.43 -2.06
CA LEU A 396 4.03 22.28 -2.82
C LEU A 396 3.59 23.51 -2.03
N ARG A 397 3.36 23.37 -0.72
CA ARG A 397 3.01 24.49 0.16
C ARG A 397 4.14 25.47 0.39
N LEU A 398 5.39 24.99 0.49
CA LEU A 398 6.56 25.87 0.59
C LEU A 398 6.73 26.68 -0.70
N GLN A 399 6.60 26.02 -1.84
CA GLN A 399 6.71 26.65 -3.15
C GLN A 399 5.58 27.67 -3.40
N ASN A 400 4.34 27.31 -3.03
CA ASN A 400 3.16 28.14 -3.18
C ASN A 400 2.87 29.04 -1.97
N SER A 401 3.84 29.20 -1.06
CA SER A 401 3.68 29.95 0.20
C SER A 401 3.24 31.40 -0.01
N GLN A 402 3.74 32.08 -1.05
CA GLN A 402 3.30 33.43 -1.39
C GLN A 402 1.84 33.49 -1.83
N ALA A 403 1.35 32.46 -2.52
CA ALA A 403 -0.05 32.39 -2.94
C ALA A 403 -0.96 32.10 -1.73
N GLU A 404 -0.59 31.16 -0.86
CA GLU A 404 -1.31 30.92 0.41
C GLU A 404 -1.37 32.18 1.28
N GLN A 405 -0.28 32.96 1.36
CA GLN A 405 -0.26 34.22 2.10
C GLN A 405 -1.25 35.25 1.52
N ARG A 406 -1.31 35.40 0.19
CA ARG A 406 -2.29 36.29 -0.45
C ARG A 406 -3.72 35.86 -0.13
N VAL A 407 -4.01 34.57 -0.24
CA VAL A 407 -5.32 34.00 0.12
C VAL A 407 -5.63 34.27 1.59
N ALA A 408 -4.67 34.07 2.49
CA ALA A 408 -4.83 34.30 3.92
C ALA A 408 -5.14 35.77 4.26
N VAL A 409 -4.45 36.72 3.62
CA VAL A 409 -4.70 38.17 3.78
C VAL A 409 -6.14 38.49 3.39
N VAL A 410 -6.60 37.94 2.27
CA VAL A 410 -7.93 38.22 1.72
C VAL A 410 -9.03 37.59 2.60
N MET A 411 -8.83 36.33 3.03
CA MET A 411 -9.72 35.68 4.00
C MET A 411 -9.80 36.49 5.30
N GLY A 412 -8.66 37.01 5.79
CA GLY A 412 -8.61 37.86 6.98
C GLY A 412 -9.39 39.17 6.81
N GLN A 413 -9.20 39.86 5.69
CA GLN A 413 -9.89 41.12 5.37
C GLN A 413 -11.41 40.96 5.28
N LEU A 414 -11.89 39.81 4.81
CA LEU A 414 -13.31 39.55 4.58
C LEU A 414 -13.97 38.71 5.67
N SER A 415 -13.20 38.28 6.68
CA SER A 415 -13.70 37.45 7.79
C SER A 415 -14.91 38.07 8.51
N GLN A 416 -14.93 39.39 8.65
CA GLN A 416 -15.99 40.12 9.34
C GLN A 416 -17.19 40.50 8.46
N LYS A 417 -17.14 40.23 7.15
CA LYS A 417 -18.24 40.59 6.24
C LYS A 417 -19.43 39.66 6.39
N THR A 418 -20.62 40.24 6.37
CA THR A 418 -21.87 39.47 6.42
C THR A 418 -22.18 38.79 5.08
N PRO A 419 -22.99 37.71 5.04
CA PRO A 419 -23.41 37.07 3.79
C PRO A 419 -24.00 38.06 2.78
N LYS A 420 -24.78 39.04 3.29
CA LYS A 420 -25.38 40.11 2.48
C LYS A 420 -24.34 40.99 1.79
N GLU A 421 -23.25 41.34 2.48
CA GLU A 421 -22.16 42.15 1.93
C GLU A 421 -21.30 41.39 0.91
N MET A 422 -21.34 40.06 0.95
CA MET A 422 -20.66 39.17 0.01
C MET A 422 -21.58 38.74 -1.15
N HIS A 423 -22.76 39.37 -1.29
CA HIS A 423 -23.76 39.05 -2.32
C HIS A 423 -24.26 37.60 -2.28
N VAL A 424 -24.28 36.98 -1.09
CA VAL A 424 -24.87 35.65 -0.91
C VAL A 424 -26.40 35.77 -1.03
N PRO A 425 -27.08 34.90 -1.82
CA PRO A 425 -28.52 34.94 -1.99
C PRO A 425 -29.27 34.89 -0.65
N PRO A 426 -30.36 35.67 -0.49
CA PRO A 426 -31.15 35.76 0.76
C PRO A 426 -31.62 34.41 1.29
N LEU A 427 -31.92 33.48 0.39
CA LEU A 427 -32.31 32.10 0.73
C LEU A 427 -31.32 31.45 1.70
N PHE A 428 -30.01 31.61 1.50
CA PHE A 428 -29.00 30.91 2.30
C PHE A 428 -28.84 31.48 3.71
N TRP A 429 -28.92 32.80 3.90
CA TRP A 429 -28.76 33.42 5.22
C TRP A 429 -30.08 33.67 5.95
N GLN A 430 -31.22 33.40 5.32
CA GLN A 430 -32.55 33.47 5.97
C GLN A 430 -33.11 32.09 6.30
N HIS A 431 -32.88 31.07 5.45
CA HIS A 431 -33.51 29.76 5.59
C HIS A 431 -32.53 28.59 5.65
N HIS A 432 -31.30 28.73 5.12
CA HIS A 432 -30.31 27.65 5.08
C HIS A 432 -28.98 27.99 5.79
N GLN A 433 -29.04 28.70 6.92
CA GLN A 433 -27.83 29.06 7.67
C GLN A 433 -27.08 27.82 8.18
N ASN A 434 -27.80 26.75 8.53
CA ASN A 434 -27.21 25.46 8.92
C ASN A 434 -26.35 24.84 7.81
N VAL A 435 -26.77 24.98 6.54
CA VAL A 435 -26.02 24.48 5.38
C VAL A 435 -24.70 25.26 5.21
N LEU A 436 -24.73 26.59 5.42
CA LEU A 436 -23.51 27.40 5.40
C LEU A 436 -22.55 26.98 6.51
N GLU A 437 -23.04 26.77 7.73
CA GLU A 437 -22.21 26.34 8.86
C GLU A 437 -21.61 24.94 8.66
N GLU A 438 -22.40 24.00 8.16
CA GLU A 438 -21.97 22.64 7.85
C GLU A 438 -20.89 22.63 6.76
N THR A 439 -21.10 23.36 5.66
CA THR A 439 -20.10 23.47 4.58
C THR A 439 -18.80 24.12 5.04
N ILE A 440 -18.88 25.16 5.88
CA ILE A 440 -17.70 25.78 6.51
C ILE A 440 -16.95 24.75 7.37
N HIS A 441 -17.65 23.97 8.18
CA HIS A 441 -17.04 22.94 9.02
C HIS A 441 -16.36 21.85 8.17
N MET A 442 -17.03 21.37 7.13
CA MET A 442 -16.48 20.38 6.21
C MET A 442 -15.19 20.86 5.53
N LEU A 443 -15.14 22.10 5.05
CA LEU A 443 -13.93 22.66 4.44
C LEU A 443 -12.73 22.71 5.41
N ARG A 444 -12.98 22.93 6.71
CA ARG A 444 -11.93 22.92 7.73
C ARG A 444 -11.31 21.53 7.95
N THR A 445 -12.03 20.46 7.58
CA THR A 445 -11.51 19.08 7.68
C THR A 445 -10.63 18.69 6.49
N VAL A 446 -10.80 19.33 5.32
CA VAL A 446 -10.13 18.98 4.05
C VAL A 446 -8.60 18.78 4.17
N PRO A 447 -7.84 19.62 4.89
CA PRO A 447 -6.40 19.43 5.00
C PRO A 447 -5.96 18.08 5.59
N ARG A 448 -6.84 17.43 6.38
CA ARG A 448 -6.54 16.18 7.11
C ARG A 448 -6.95 14.91 6.37
N LEU A 449 -7.60 15.03 5.22
CA LEU A 449 -8.21 13.90 4.50
C LEU A 449 -7.26 13.29 3.46
N SER A 450 -7.57 12.07 3.00
CA SER A 450 -6.90 11.47 1.83
C SER A 450 -7.25 12.22 0.54
N PRO A 451 -6.40 12.18 -0.51
CA PRO A 451 -6.69 12.82 -1.80
C PRO A 451 -8.10 12.57 -2.34
N SER A 452 -8.55 11.32 -2.41
CA SER A 452 -9.92 10.98 -2.84
C SER A 452 -10.99 11.54 -1.91
N GLN A 453 -10.75 11.50 -0.60
CA GLN A 453 -11.68 12.05 0.38
C GLN A 453 -11.78 13.58 0.26
N LYS A 454 -10.68 14.28 -0.02
CA LYS A 454 -10.68 15.74 -0.27
C LYS A 454 -11.59 16.08 -1.44
N ILE A 455 -11.47 15.36 -2.56
CA ILE A 455 -12.38 15.53 -3.71
C ILE A 455 -13.83 15.27 -3.30
N ARG A 456 -14.12 14.16 -2.61
CA ARG A 456 -15.49 13.83 -2.18
C ARG A 456 -16.11 14.93 -1.32
N VAL A 457 -15.36 15.47 -0.34
CA VAL A 457 -15.83 16.56 0.50
C VAL A 457 -16.03 17.84 -0.30
N LEU A 458 -15.11 18.18 -1.21
CA LEU A 458 -15.25 19.37 -2.07
C LEU A 458 -16.49 19.28 -2.98
N VAL A 459 -16.73 18.11 -3.58
CA VAL A 459 -17.95 17.83 -4.36
C VAL A 459 -19.17 17.97 -3.48
N TYR A 460 -19.15 17.36 -2.30
CA TYR A 460 -20.28 17.36 -1.40
C TYR A 460 -20.62 18.77 -0.90
N VAL A 461 -19.62 19.59 -0.57
CA VAL A 461 -19.80 21.02 -0.24
C VAL A 461 -20.52 21.76 -1.36
N VAL A 462 -20.05 21.61 -2.61
CA VAL A 462 -20.70 22.25 -3.77
C VAL A 462 -22.14 21.74 -3.94
N ARG A 463 -22.36 20.43 -3.79
CA ARG A 463 -23.70 19.84 -3.91
C ARG A 463 -24.63 20.30 -2.80
N LEU A 464 -24.16 20.41 -1.56
CA LEU A 464 -24.98 20.88 -0.45
C LEU A 464 -25.40 22.34 -0.63
N ILE A 465 -24.57 23.16 -1.30
CA ILE A 465 -24.94 24.52 -1.68
C ILE A 465 -25.92 24.50 -2.86
N CYS A 466 -25.74 23.60 -3.84
CA CYS A 466 -26.61 23.52 -5.02
C CYS A 466 -27.95 22.80 -4.78
N MET A 467 -28.06 21.96 -3.74
CA MET A 467 -29.25 21.16 -3.45
C MET A 467 -30.01 21.77 -2.27
N ASP A 468 -31.25 22.15 -2.51
CA ASP A 468 -32.17 22.68 -1.51
C ASP A 468 -32.71 21.53 -0.63
N PRO A 469 -32.40 21.47 0.68
CA PRO A 469 -32.94 20.43 1.55
C PRO A 469 -34.39 20.68 2.00
N ALA A 470 -35.00 21.82 1.69
CA ALA A 470 -36.34 22.15 2.20
C ALA A 470 -37.08 23.18 1.33
N SER A 471 -37.52 22.79 0.13
CA SER A 471 -38.67 23.45 -0.49
C SER A 471 -39.94 22.76 0.01
N PRO A 472 -40.72 23.36 0.94
CA PRO A 472 -42.09 22.95 1.13
C PRO A 472 -42.82 23.12 -0.21
N GLU A 473 -43.54 22.08 -0.62
CA GLU A 473 -44.30 21.98 -1.87
C GLU A 473 -44.79 23.34 -2.39
N GLY A 474 -44.22 23.82 -3.51
CA GLY A 474 -44.86 24.90 -4.29
C GLY A 474 -43.99 25.98 -4.92
N ILE A 475 -42.69 26.07 -4.65
CA ILE A 475 -41.84 27.08 -5.29
C ILE A 475 -40.82 26.40 -6.22
N GLN A 476 -41.26 26.09 -7.44
CA GLN A 476 -40.34 25.89 -8.56
C GLN A 476 -39.76 27.25 -8.95
N ASP A 477 -38.67 27.70 -8.32
CA ASP A 477 -37.97 28.90 -8.80
C ASP A 477 -36.49 28.63 -9.00
N LYS A 478 -36.14 28.45 -10.28
CA LYS A 478 -34.84 28.61 -10.92
C LYS A 478 -33.68 27.74 -10.38
N PRO A 479 -33.06 26.88 -11.21
CA PRO A 479 -31.84 26.19 -10.81
C PRO A 479 -30.78 27.22 -10.42
N LEU A 480 -30.13 27.00 -9.27
CA LEU A 480 -29.11 27.90 -8.73
C LEU A 480 -28.05 28.20 -9.81
N GLY A 481 -27.94 29.46 -10.21
CA GLY A 481 -27.03 29.88 -11.27
C GLY A 481 -25.60 30.02 -10.76
N ALA A 482 -24.64 30.17 -11.67
CA ALA A 482 -23.27 30.54 -11.30
C ALA A 482 -23.23 31.88 -10.54
N ASP A 483 -24.15 32.80 -10.85
CA ASP A 483 -24.30 34.10 -10.18
C ASP A 483 -24.70 33.99 -8.71
N ASP A 484 -25.36 32.89 -8.32
CA ASP A 484 -25.78 32.61 -6.93
C ASP A 484 -24.76 31.74 -6.20
N LEU A 485 -24.18 30.78 -6.91
CA LEU A 485 -23.26 29.80 -6.35
C LEU A 485 -21.86 30.38 -6.08
N VAL A 486 -21.32 31.19 -6.98
CA VAL A 486 -19.97 31.75 -6.83
C VAL A 486 -19.85 32.65 -5.59
N PRO A 487 -20.79 33.58 -5.31
CA PRO A 487 -20.78 34.36 -4.07
C PRO A 487 -20.91 33.49 -2.82
N THR A 488 -21.78 32.47 -2.85
CA THR A 488 -22.00 31.56 -1.72
C THR A 488 -20.76 30.73 -1.40
N LEU A 489 -20.13 30.13 -2.42
CA LEU A 489 -18.86 29.42 -2.27
C LEU A 489 -17.75 30.35 -1.80
N SER A 490 -17.68 31.57 -2.32
CA SER A 490 -16.69 32.58 -1.91
C SER A 490 -16.82 32.94 -0.44
N TYR A 491 -18.06 33.12 0.04
CA TYR A 491 -18.34 33.35 1.46
C TYR A 491 -17.90 32.16 2.33
N VAL A 492 -18.32 30.95 1.98
CA VAL A 492 -18.00 29.73 2.72
C VAL A 492 -16.48 29.49 2.76
N LEU A 493 -15.76 29.73 1.67
CA LEU A 493 -14.30 29.65 1.61
C LEU A 493 -13.63 30.65 2.56
N VAL A 494 -14.06 31.91 2.56
CA VAL A 494 -13.54 32.95 3.47
C VAL A 494 -13.75 32.55 4.92
N GLN A 495 -14.97 32.15 5.25
CA GLN A 495 -15.34 31.80 6.62
C GLN A 495 -14.71 30.50 7.10
N SER A 496 -14.31 29.60 6.18
CA SER A 496 -13.52 28.42 6.52
C SER A 496 -12.17 28.78 7.15
N ALA A 497 -11.57 29.90 6.75
CA ALA A 497 -10.24 30.37 7.16
C ALA A 497 -9.11 29.34 6.91
N VAL A 498 -9.18 28.62 5.80
CA VAL A 498 -8.22 27.59 5.39
C VAL A 498 -7.44 28.03 4.14
N PRO A 499 -6.41 28.90 4.26
CA PRO A 499 -5.64 29.35 3.09
C PRO A 499 -4.84 28.23 2.43
N GLN A 500 -4.59 27.13 3.16
CA GLN A 500 -3.91 25.93 2.65
C GLN A 500 -4.68 25.27 1.50
N LEU A 501 -5.99 25.50 1.43
CA LEU A 501 -6.85 24.94 0.40
C LEU A 501 -6.37 25.27 -1.02
N TYR A 502 -5.66 26.38 -1.20
CA TYR A 502 -5.01 26.73 -2.46
C TYR A 502 -4.04 25.64 -2.94
N SER A 503 -3.06 25.31 -2.11
CA SER A 503 -2.04 24.30 -2.44
C SER A 503 -2.63 22.89 -2.45
N GLU A 504 -3.66 22.64 -1.65
CA GLU A 504 -4.39 21.37 -1.65
C GLU A 504 -5.08 21.12 -2.99
N CYS A 505 -5.87 22.08 -3.48
CA CYS A 505 -6.54 21.96 -4.78
C CYS A 505 -5.52 21.81 -5.93
N LEU A 506 -4.42 22.57 -5.87
CA LEU A 506 -3.37 22.49 -6.88
C LEU A 506 -2.66 21.12 -6.87
N ALA A 507 -2.41 20.56 -5.68
CA ALA A 507 -1.84 19.23 -5.54
C ALA A 507 -2.77 18.14 -6.07
N LEU A 508 -4.07 18.24 -5.78
CA LEU A 508 -5.09 17.31 -6.26
C LEU A 508 -5.17 17.32 -7.79
N GLU A 509 -5.13 18.51 -8.42
CA GLU A 509 -5.12 18.65 -9.88
C GLU A 509 -3.90 17.99 -10.53
N GLN A 510 -2.72 18.06 -9.88
CA GLN A 510 -1.47 17.55 -10.44
C GLN A 510 -1.28 16.03 -10.24
N VAL A 511 -1.83 15.45 -9.17
CA VAL A 511 -1.52 14.08 -8.73
C VAL A 511 -2.65 13.10 -9.03
N LEU A 512 -3.90 13.55 -9.00
CA LEU A 512 -5.03 12.65 -9.24
C LEU A 512 -5.29 12.51 -10.73
N ASP A 513 -5.56 11.28 -11.15
CA ASP A 513 -5.93 11.02 -12.54
C ASP A 513 -7.25 11.72 -12.85
N SER A 514 -7.40 12.23 -14.08
CA SER A 514 -8.61 12.93 -14.50
C SER A 514 -9.86 12.09 -14.30
N ARG A 515 -9.74 10.75 -14.32
CA ARG A 515 -10.82 9.79 -14.03
C ARG A 515 -11.30 9.81 -12.58
N LEU A 516 -10.42 9.97 -11.60
CA LEU A 516 -10.81 10.14 -10.19
C LEU A 516 -11.48 11.49 -9.95
N CYS A 517 -11.17 12.48 -10.80
CA CYS A 517 -11.91 13.73 -10.90
C CYS A 517 -13.27 13.57 -11.62
N PHE A 518 -13.65 12.37 -12.08
CA PHE A 518 -15.01 12.07 -12.54
C PHE A 518 -15.71 11.21 -11.48
N VAL A 519 -16.62 11.81 -10.73
CA VAL A 519 -17.47 11.05 -9.81
C VAL A 519 -18.41 10.15 -10.66
N PRO A 520 -18.62 8.88 -10.28
CA PRO A 520 -19.50 7.98 -11.02
C PRO A 520 -20.91 8.55 -11.19
N HIS A 521 -21.52 8.24 -12.34
CA HIS A 521 -22.81 8.77 -12.82
C HIS A 521 -23.97 8.62 -11.81
N SER A 522 -23.88 7.67 -10.86
CA SER A 522 -24.87 7.49 -9.78
C SER A 522 -24.92 8.63 -8.76
N TRP A 523 -23.88 9.46 -8.72
CA TRP A 523 -23.83 10.66 -7.91
C TRP A 523 -24.17 11.91 -8.73
N CYS A 524 -24.61 11.77 -9.98
CA CYS A 524 -24.91 12.87 -10.88
C CYS A 524 -26.30 12.72 -11.53
N THR A 525 -27.38 12.63 -10.76
CA THR A 525 -28.76 12.94 -11.20
C THR A 525 -29.59 13.39 -9.99
N PRO A 526 -30.52 14.37 -10.15
CA PRO A 526 -31.73 14.23 -10.97
C PRO A 526 -31.87 15.19 -12.17
N SER A 527 -30.82 15.91 -12.61
CA SER A 527 -30.90 16.75 -13.82
C SER A 527 -30.02 16.21 -14.97
N PRO A 528 -30.60 15.88 -16.14
CA PRO A 528 -29.90 15.24 -17.26
C PRO A 528 -29.04 16.19 -18.13
N SER A 529 -28.71 17.39 -17.65
CA SER A 529 -28.07 18.45 -18.47
C SER A 529 -26.62 18.78 -18.09
N TYR A 530 -26.06 18.20 -17.03
CA TYR A 530 -24.67 18.46 -16.59
C TYR A 530 -23.89 17.16 -16.33
N SER A 531 -23.92 16.24 -17.30
CA SER A 531 -23.07 15.04 -17.26
C SER A 531 -21.70 15.32 -17.89
N GLY A 532 -20.62 15.26 -17.09
CA GLY A 532 -19.28 14.99 -17.61
C GLY A 532 -18.29 16.16 -17.70
N THR A 533 -18.52 17.32 -17.06
CA THR A 533 -17.53 18.42 -17.01
C THR A 533 -17.27 18.99 -15.62
N CYS A 534 -18.02 18.57 -14.59
CA CYS A 534 -18.19 19.36 -13.39
C CYS A 534 -16.94 19.49 -12.50
N LEU A 535 -16.21 18.43 -12.18
CA LEU A 535 -15.27 18.47 -11.06
C LEU A 535 -13.95 19.21 -11.32
N ALA A 536 -13.32 18.98 -12.48
CA ALA A 536 -12.16 19.76 -12.90
C ALA A 536 -12.52 21.23 -13.09
N MET A 537 -13.74 21.51 -13.58
CA MET A 537 -14.28 22.86 -13.69
C MET A 537 -14.55 23.47 -12.31
N TRP A 538 -15.00 22.70 -11.31
CA TRP A 538 -15.17 23.16 -9.93
C TRP A 538 -13.84 23.39 -9.21
N LEU A 539 -12.86 22.50 -9.37
CA LEU A 539 -11.50 22.71 -8.87
C LEU A 539 -10.88 23.95 -9.52
N TYR A 540 -11.08 24.13 -10.83
CA TYR A 540 -10.65 25.31 -11.56
C TYR A 540 -11.37 26.57 -11.11
N ILE A 541 -12.68 26.52 -10.82
CA ILE A 541 -13.44 27.64 -10.25
C ILE A 541 -12.93 27.97 -8.84
N LEU A 542 -12.69 26.96 -7.99
CA LEU A 542 -12.11 27.12 -6.65
C LEU A 542 -10.71 27.74 -6.72
N LEU A 543 -9.83 27.20 -7.56
CA LEU A 543 -8.49 27.73 -7.82
C LEU A 543 -8.56 29.14 -8.41
N SER A 544 -9.47 29.40 -9.35
CA SER A 544 -9.69 30.73 -9.92
C SER A 544 -10.19 31.72 -8.88
N LEU A 545 -11.06 31.31 -7.96
CA LEU A 545 -11.53 32.14 -6.85
C LEU A 545 -10.42 32.43 -5.85
N LEU A 546 -9.61 31.42 -5.51
CA LEU A 546 -8.47 31.58 -4.60
C LEU A 546 -7.33 32.41 -5.25
N CYS A 547 -7.09 32.26 -6.56
CA CYS A 547 -6.16 33.12 -7.33
C CYS A 547 -6.69 34.56 -7.50
N SER A 548 -7.98 34.71 -7.77
CA SER A 548 -8.63 36.02 -7.93
C SER A 548 -8.77 36.76 -6.61
N ALA A 549 -8.92 36.05 -5.48
CA ALA A 549 -8.78 36.63 -4.15
C ALA A 549 -7.42 37.35 -4.02
N GLY A 550 -6.33 36.73 -4.51
CA GLY A 550 -4.99 37.32 -4.50
C GLY A 550 -4.76 38.53 -5.43
N THR A 551 -5.69 38.90 -6.32
CA THR A 551 -5.49 39.99 -7.30
C THR A 551 -6.67 40.97 -7.46
N CYS A 552 -7.91 40.56 -7.20
CA CYS A 552 -9.10 41.25 -7.72
C CYS A 552 -10.37 41.23 -6.85
N TRP A 553 -10.36 40.69 -5.62
CA TRP A 553 -11.54 40.83 -4.74
C TRP A 553 -11.81 42.27 -4.29
N GLY A 554 -10.86 43.19 -4.49
CA GLY A 554 -11.05 44.62 -4.27
C GLY A 554 -11.73 45.40 -5.41
N ARG A 555 -12.03 44.79 -6.57
CA ARG A 555 -12.52 45.54 -7.75
C ARG A 555 -14.01 45.38 -8.10
N LYS A 556 -14.74 44.50 -7.41
CA LYS A 556 -16.21 44.36 -7.56
C LYS A 556 -17.01 44.83 -6.33
N ALA A 557 -16.36 45.37 -5.31
CA ALA A 557 -17.03 45.99 -4.15
C ALA A 557 -17.22 47.52 -4.30
N THR A 558 -16.94 48.09 -5.48
CA THR A 558 -17.10 49.52 -5.77
C THR A 558 -17.68 49.78 -7.17
N VAL A 559 -18.68 49.01 -7.57
CA VAL A 559 -19.64 49.44 -8.61
C VAL A 559 -21.04 49.08 -8.15
#